data_AF-A0A972AIF0-F1
#
_entry.id   AF-A0A972AIF0-F1
#
_cell.length_a   1.000
_cell.length_b   1.000
_cell.length_c   1.000
_cell.angle_alpha   90.00
_cell.angle_beta   90.00
_cell.angle_gamma   90.00
#
_symmetry.space_group_name_H-M   'P 1'
#
loop_
_entity.id
_entity.type
_entity.pdbx_description
1 polymer ?
#
loop_
_entity_poly.entity_id
_entity_poly.type
_entity_poly.pdbx_seq_one_letter_code
_entity_poly.pdbx_strand_id
1 'polypeptide(L)'
;MEKEYVYPAVLAFGYDGGRLWVANFVNLFGCWVEGEDREDVLKRAPEVLKEYLQCCIEAGWSIPEPQTVEDLEKIDVGEVITVKC
;
A
#
# COMPACT_ATOMS: atom_id res chain seq x y z
N MET A 1 19.10 -13.71 -2.81
CA MET A 1 18.70 -12.30 -2.95
C MET A 1 17.20 -12.28 -2.77
N GLU A 2 16.70 -11.66 -1.71
CA GLU A 2 15.26 -11.38 -1.62
C GLU A 2 14.91 -10.44 -2.78
N LYS A 3 13.78 -10.72 -3.45
CA LYS A 3 13.31 -9.93 -4.58
C LYS A 3 12.70 -8.64 -4.00
N GLU A 4 13.22 -7.48 -4.39
CA GLU A 4 12.66 -6.18 -3.99
C GLU A 4 11.38 -5.93 -4.79
N TYR A 5 10.33 -5.49 -4.09
CA TYR A 5 9.07 -5.10 -4.68
C TYR A 5 8.77 -3.63 -4.41
N VAL A 6 8.18 -2.95 -5.40
CA VAL A 6 7.86 -1.52 -5.32
C VAL A 6 6.41 -1.33 -5.75
N TYR A 7 5.59 -0.79 -4.85
CA TYR A 7 4.17 -0.52 -5.10
C TYR A 7 3.81 0.91 -4.68
N PRO A 8 2.95 1.59 -5.44
CA PRO A 8 2.33 2.80 -4.95
C PRO A 8 1.24 2.47 -3.93
N ALA A 9 1.06 3.37 -2.96
CA ALA A 9 -0.08 3.38 -2.07
C ALA A 9 -0.68 4.78 -2.02
N VAL A 10 -2.01 4.86 -1.87
CA VAL A 10 -2.75 6.11 -1.70
C VAL A 10 -2.89 6.38 -0.21
N LEU A 11 -2.36 7.52 0.22
CA LEU A 11 -2.39 7.98 1.59
C LEU A 11 -3.59 8.91 1.79
N ALA A 12 -4.38 8.63 2.83
CA ALA A 12 -5.55 9.41 3.16
C ALA A 12 -5.70 9.59 4.67
N PHE A 13 -6.17 10.78 5.06
CA PHE A 13 -6.72 11.04 6.38
C PHE A 13 -8.23 11.19 6.25
N GLY A 14 -9.00 10.59 7.15
CA GLY A 14 -10.46 10.59 7.00
C GLY A 14 -11.12 9.26 7.27
N TYR A 15 -10.35 8.17 7.38
CA TYR A 15 -10.91 6.85 7.63
C TYR A 15 -11.46 6.76 9.07
N ASP A 16 -12.51 5.95 9.26
CA ASP A 16 -13.31 5.89 10.50
C ASP A 16 -13.84 7.28 10.97
N GLY A 17 -14.30 8.10 10.02
CA GLY A 17 -14.84 9.43 10.31
C GLY A 17 -13.77 10.46 10.72
N GLY A 18 -12.56 10.33 10.17
CA GLY A 18 -11.46 11.28 10.39
C GLY A 18 -10.61 10.98 11.62
N ARG A 19 -10.54 9.74 12.06
CA ARG A 19 -9.76 9.34 13.24
C ARG A 19 -8.46 8.64 12.91
N LEU A 20 -8.36 8.08 11.71
CA LEU A 20 -7.22 7.28 11.29
C LEU A 20 -6.61 7.78 9.99
N TRP A 21 -5.29 7.63 9.91
CA TRP A 21 -4.54 7.68 8.68
C TRP A 21 -4.52 6.30 8.04
N VAL A 22 -4.61 6.24 6.72
CA VAL A 22 -4.60 5.00 5.97
C VAL A 22 -3.71 5.11 4.74
N ALA A 23 -2.97 4.04 4.43
CA ALA A 23 -2.40 3.83 3.10
C ALA A 23 -3.07 2.59 2.47
N ASN A 24 -3.66 2.77 1.29
CA ASN A 24 -4.23 1.68 0.50
C ASN A 24 -3.33 1.38 -0.71
N PHE A 25 -2.93 0.11 -0.85
CA PHE A 25 -2.20 -0.34 -2.04
C PHE A 25 -3.19 -0.65 -3.16
N VAL A 26 -3.25 0.23 -4.15
CA VAL A 26 -4.18 0.10 -5.26
C VAL A 26 -3.88 -1.18 -6.04
N ASN A 27 -4.92 -1.95 -6.38
CA ASN A 27 -4.85 -3.27 -7.04
C ASN A 27 -4.38 -4.44 -6.14
N LEU A 28 -4.04 -4.19 -4.87
CA LEU A 28 -3.83 -5.22 -3.87
C LEU A 28 -5.07 -5.33 -2.97
N PHE A 29 -6.02 -6.18 -3.37
CA PHE A 29 -7.31 -6.29 -2.69
C PHE A 29 -7.16 -6.62 -1.21
N GLY A 30 -7.61 -5.72 -0.34
CA GLY A 30 -7.51 -5.88 1.11
C GLY A 30 -6.14 -5.57 1.71
N CYS A 31 -5.17 -5.07 0.93
CA CYS A 31 -3.88 -4.57 1.45
C CYS A 31 -3.95 -3.09 1.88
N TRP A 32 -4.18 -2.87 3.18
CA TRP A 32 -4.41 -1.54 3.77
C TRP A 32 -3.57 -1.43 5.04
N VAL A 33 -3.05 -0.23 5.30
CA VAL A 33 -2.29 0.10 6.50
C VAL A 33 -3.06 1.19 7.22
N GLU A 34 -3.39 0.98 8.49
CA GLU A 34 -4.05 1.98 9.33
C GLU A 34 -3.11 2.42 10.45
N GLY A 35 -3.07 3.72 10.76
CA GLY A 35 -2.21 4.27 11.81
C GLY A 35 -2.81 5.51 12.48
N GLU A 36 -2.30 5.81 13.67
CA GLU A 36 -2.76 6.96 14.48
C GLU A 36 -2.34 8.30 13.84
N ASP A 37 -1.23 8.30 13.10
CA ASP A 37 -0.72 9.44 12.35
C ASP A 37 -0.11 9.00 11.01
N ARG A 38 0.23 10.00 10.18
CA ARG A 38 0.85 9.80 8.86
C ARG A 38 2.16 9.00 8.95
N GLU A 39 2.97 9.25 9.98
CA GLU A 39 4.30 8.65 10.12
C GLU A 39 4.20 7.18 10.55
N ASP A 40 3.24 6.83 11.41
CA ASP A 40 2.94 5.44 11.77
C ASP A 40 2.58 4.61 10.52
N VAL A 41 1.72 5.16 9.66
CA VAL A 41 1.35 4.51 8.39
C VAL A 41 2.58 4.30 7.50
N LEU A 42 3.43 5.31 7.33
CA LEU A 42 4.64 5.21 6.51
C LEU A 42 5.63 4.17 7.03
N LYS A 43 5.81 4.07 8.35
CA LYS A 43 6.70 3.09 8.98
C LYS A 43 6.21 1.65 8.80
N ARG A 44 4.90 1.45 8.80
CA ARG A 44 4.28 0.11 8.78
C ARG A 44 4.01 -0.40 7.37
N ALA A 45 3.88 0.49 6.38
CA ALA A 45 3.54 0.13 5.01
C ALA A 45 4.49 -0.91 4.36
N PRO A 46 5.83 -0.86 4.54
CA PRO A 46 6.72 -1.89 4.00
C PRO A 46 6.39 -3.30 4.50
N GLU A 47 6.09 -3.46 5.80
CA GLU A 47 5.83 -4.77 6.38
C GLU A 47 4.48 -5.34 5.91
N VAL A 48 3.43 -4.51 5.86
CA VAL A 48 2.12 -4.93 5.35
C VAL A 48 2.19 -5.36 3.88
N LEU A 49 2.96 -4.62 3.05
CA LEU A 49 3.21 -5.01 1.68
C LEU A 49 3.93 -6.37 1.60
N LYS A 50 4.97 -6.56 2.42
CA LYS A 50 5.71 -7.82 2.51
C LYS A 50 4.81 -8.99 2.90
N GLU A 51 3.98 -8.82 3.92
CA GLU A 51 3.02 -9.83 4.38
C GLU A 51 2.04 -10.22 3.26
N TYR A 52 1.47 -9.24 2.55
CA TYR A 52 0.56 -9.51 1.43
C TYR A 52 1.23 -10.32 0.31
N LEU A 53 2.45 -9.95 -0.08
CA LEU A 53 3.20 -10.63 -1.13
C LEU A 53 3.60 -12.05 -0.69
N GLN A 54 3.97 -12.22 0.58
CA GLN A 54 4.24 -13.54 1.16
C GLN A 54 3.00 -14.43 1.11
N CYS A 55 1.82 -13.91 1.46
CA CYS A 55 0.56 -14.65 1.31
C CYS A 55 0.30 -15.08 -0.13
N CYS A 56 0.57 -14.22 -1.12
CA CYS A 56 0.44 -14.58 -2.53
C CYS A 56 1.36 -15.76 -2.90
N ILE A 57 2.63 -15.70 -2.45
CA ILE A 57 3.63 -16.74 -2.72
C ILE A 57 3.24 -18.07 -2.07
N GLU A 58 2.85 -18.04 -0.79
CA GLU A 58 2.46 -19.23 -0.02
C GLU A 58 1.19 -19.89 -0.58
N ALA A 59 0.24 -19.09 -1.07
CA ALA A 59 -0.97 -19.58 -1.72
C ALA A 59 -0.75 -20.06 -3.17
N GLY A 60 0.46 -19.89 -3.73
CA GLY A 60 0.76 -20.17 -5.14
C GLY A 60 0.03 -19.23 -6.11
N TRP A 61 -0.36 -18.04 -5.66
CA TRP A 61 -0.99 -17.02 -6.48
C TRP A 61 0.04 -16.20 -7.24
N SER A 62 -0.35 -15.67 -8.38
CA SER A 62 0.45 -14.66 -9.08
C SER A 62 0.53 -13.40 -8.23
N ILE A 63 1.74 -12.84 -8.12
CA ILE A 63 1.93 -11.51 -7.54
C ILE A 63 1.28 -10.50 -8.49
N PRO A 64 0.32 -9.67 -8.03
CA PRO A 64 -0.31 -8.66 -8.88
C PRO A 64 0.72 -7.67 -9.41
N GLU A 65 0.57 -7.14 -10.62
CA GLU A 65 1.46 -6.07 -11.08
C GLU A 65 1.12 -4.73 -10.39
N PRO A 66 2.14 -3.93 -9.99
CA PRO A 66 1.90 -2.62 -9.41
C PRO A 66 1.25 -1.67 -10.42
N GLN A 67 0.35 -0.80 -9.94
CA GLN A 67 -0.05 0.38 -10.71
C GLN A 67 1.15 1.34 -10.84
N THR A 68 1.13 2.21 -11.85
CA THR A 68 2.12 3.30 -11.94
C THR A 68 1.67 4.47 -11.07
N VAL A 69 2.63 5.24 -10.53
CA VAL A 69 2.32 6.47 -9.79
C VAL A 69 1.59 7.45 -10.71
N GLU A 70 2.02 7.54 -11.96
CA GLU A 70 1.45 8.43 -12.98
C GLU A 70 -0.02 8.12 -13.27
N ASP A 71 -0.42 6.84 -13.29
CA ASP A 71 -1.82 6.48 -13.53
C ASP A 71 -2.71 6.84 -12.35
N LEU A 72 -2.19 6.74 -11.12
CA LEU A 72 -2.90 7.18 -9.91
C LEU A 72 -3.03 8.70 -9.85
N GLU A 73 -1.95 9.43 -10.14
CA GLU A 73 -1.96 10.89 -10.17
C GLU A 73 -2.96 11.45 -11.20
N LYS A 74 -3.10 10.81 -12.37
CA LYS A 74 -4.07 11.23 -13.42
C LYS A 74 -5.53 11.17 -12.97
N ILE A 75 -5.87 10.30 -12.02
CA ILE A 75 -7.25 10.09 -11.55
C ILE A 75 -7.52 10.78 -10.22
N ASP A 76 -6.61 11.63 -9.75
CA ASP A 76 -6.76 12.48 -8.55
C ASP A 76 -7.18 11.71 -7.29
N VAL A 77 -6.54 10.57 -7.05
CA VAL A 77 -6.82 9.72 -5.86
C VAL A 77 -6.30 10.30 -4.55
N GLY A 78 -5.66 11.46 -4.57
CA GLY A 78 -5.03 12.09 -3.42
C GLY A 78 -3.51 11.89 -3.37
N GLU A 79 -2.94 11.87 -2.17
CA GLU A 79 -1.50 11.73 -1.96
C GLU A 79 -1.04 10.31 -2.30
N VAL A 80 -0.09 10.17 -3.21
CA VAL A 80 0.50 8.88 -3.59
C VAL A 80 1.90 8.76 -3.00
N ILE A 81 2.19 7.63 -2.37
CA ILE A 81 3.50 7.28 -1.83
C ILE A 81 4.04 6.03 -2.50
N THR A 82 5.36 5.94 -2.65
CA THR A 82 6.03 4.74 -3.14
C THR A 82 6.56 3.94 -1.97
N VAL A 83 6.17 2.67 -1.87
CA VAL A 83 6.57 1.76 -0.79
C VAL A 83 7.44 0.65 -1.38
N LYS A 84 8.49 0.28 -0.65
CA LYS A 84 9.43 -0.78 -1.02
C LYS A 84 9.51 -1.84 0.08
N CYS A 85 9.59 -3.11 -0.28
CA CYS A 85 9.82 -4.23 0.63
C CYS A 85 10.73 -5.32 0.03
#